data_AF-E9H851-F1
#
_entry.id   AF-E9H851-F1
#
_cell.length_a   1.000
_cell.length_b   1.000
_cell.length_c   1.000
_cell.angle_alpha   90.00
_cell.angle_beta   90.00
_cell.angle_gamma   90.00
#
_symmetry.space_group_name_H-M   'P 1'
#
loop_
_entity.id
_entity.type
_entity.pdbx_description
1 polymer ?
#
loop_
_entity_poly.entity_id
_entity_poly.type
_entity_poly.pdbx_seq_one_letter_code
_entity_poly.pdbx_strand_id
1 'polypeptide(L)'
;MLRQYSREELMSFNRPAPPSIPQSRFIRLRLSGLCLFRPTKRPKKRRHRTDQKQYQPSLTAKLCLLNARSIVNKIEALNELVSDARPDILAITETWLTPTNGDHELAACCPSGFSAVHQPRASRRGGGVAVIFKSTISVRRHSHPTFNSFELIDCSLSLRPIAIRLLVVYRPPASSHSVFRDEFSSLLEQIALTNEKLLIVGDFNLSIRDQPDDAAQRLLDSTEAFGLSQLVTSATHEGGSILDLKH
;
A
#
# COMPACT_ATOMS: atom_id res chain seq x y z
N MET A 1 -19.82 -1.81 -11.04
CA MET A 1 -19.21 -0.46 -11.08
C MET A 1 -18.59 -0.21 -9.72
N LEU A 2 -17.27 -0.41 -9.61
CA LEU A 2 -16.51 -0.23 -8.37
C LEU A 2 -16.31 1.27 -8.12
N ARG A 3 -16.45 1.72 -6.87
CA ARG A 3 -16.33 3.13 -6.50
C ARG A 3 -14.85 3.51 -6.40
N GLN A 4 -14.38 4.37 -7.30
CA GLN A 4 -13.07 5.01 -7.21
C GLN A 4 -13.01 5.93 -5.98
N TYR A 5 -11.88 5.91 -5.27
CA TYR A 5 -11.59 6.84 -4.17
C TYR A 5 -11.03 8.15 -4.72
N SER A 6 -11.45 9.30 -4.21
CA SER A 6 -10.85 10.57 -4.62
C SER A 6 -9.42 10.73 -4.04
N ARG A 7 -8.61 11.58 -4.66
CA ARG A 7 -7.28 11.94 -4.13
C ARG A 7 -7.42 12.63 -2.77
N GLU A 8 -8.41 13.50 -2.60
CA GLU A 8 -8.66 14.21 -1.35
C GLU A 8 -9.09 13.26 -0.23
N GLU A 9 -9.90 12.24 -0.53
CA GLU A 9 -10.30 11.21 0.44
C GLU A 9 -9.07 10.47 1.02
N LEU A 10 -8.00 10.31 0.23
CA LEU A 10 -6.79 9.57 0.63
C LEU A 10 -5.65 10.43 1.17
N MET A 11 -5.51 11.66 0.68
CA MET A 11 -4.40 12.56 1.00
C MET A 11 -4.77 13.67 1.99
N SER A 12 -5.95 13.62 2.62
CA SER A 12 -6.43 14.62 3.59
C SER A 12 -5.60 14.75 4.89
N PHE A 13 -4.38 14.21 4.94
CA PHE A 13 -3.53 14.18 6.13
C PHE A 13 -2.09 14.64 5.81
N ASN A 14 -1.93 15.93 5.47
CA ASN A 14 -0.61 16.57 5.29
C ASN A 14 0.06 16.85 6.64
N ARG A 15 0.56 15.81 7.32
CA ARG A 15 1.57 15.98 8.37
C ARG A 15 2.93 15.53 7.83
N PRO A 16 4.03 16.24 8.15
CA PRO A 16 5.37 15.82 7.77
C PRO A 16 5.73 14.45 8.36
N ALA A 17 6.72 13.80 7.79
CA ALA A 17 7.33 12.61 8.37
C ALA A 17 7.83 12.91 9.80
N PRO A 18 7.86 11.91 10.70
CA PRO A 18 8.55 12.04 11.98
C PRO A 18 10.00 12.52 11.77
N PRO A 19 10.56 13.37 12.64
CA PRO A 19 11.92 13.93 12.50
C PRO A 19 13.02 12.90 12.23
N SER A 20 12.89 11.68 12.78
CA SER A 20 13.86 10.58 12.60
C SER A 20 13.76 9.86 11.26
N ILE A 21 12.74 10.16 10.45
CA ILE A 21 12.48 9.53 9.15
C ILE A 21 12.57 10.59 8.04
N PRO A 22 13.46 10.40 7.05
CA PRO A 22 13.51 11.29 5.90
C PRO A 22 12.17 11.36 5.17
N GLN A 23 11.71 12.58 4.86
CA GLN A 23 10.46 12.79 4.10
C GLN A 23 10.47 12.06 2.75
N SER A 24 11.65 11.92 2.13
CA SER A 24 11.91 11.17 0.89
C SER A 24 11.87 9.65 1.05
N ARG A 25 11.34 9.13 2.15
CA ARG A 25 11.17 7.68 2.36
C ARG A 25 9.83 7.33 2.96
N PHE A 26 8.97 8.32 3.17
CA PHE A 26 7.76 8.18 3.94
C PHE A 26 6.54 8.74 3.20
N ILE A 27 5.51 7.92 3.10
CA ILE A 27 4.21 8.33 2.57
C ILE A 27 3.14 7.95 3.57
N ARG A 28 2.15 8.83 3.76
CA ARG A 28 1.01 8.61 4.64
C ARG A 28 -0.27 8.69 3.83
N LEU A 29 -1.10 7.65 3.94
CA LEU A 29 -2.40 7.56 3.30
C LEU A 29 -3.49 7.42 4.36
N ARG A 30 -4.62 8.08 4.15
CA ARG A 30 -5.81 7.95 4.98
C ARG A 30 -6.92 7.31 4.17
N LEU A 31 -7.22 6.04 4.40
CA LEU A 31 -8.33 5.33 3.78
C LEU A 31 -9.66 5.81 4.40
N SER A 32 -10.20 6.94 3.92
CA SER A 32 -11.46 7.54 4.36
C SER A 32 -12.57 7.43 3.31
N GLY A 33 -13.82 7.78 3.66
CA GLY A 33 -14.93 7.86 2.67
C GLY A 33 -15.61 6.53 2.32
N LEU A 34 -15.28 5.45 3.03
CA LEU A 34 -15.90 4.12 2.90
C LEU A 34 -17.31 4.09 3.48
N CYS A 35 -18.23 4.81 2.84
CA CYS A 35 -19.65 4.74 3.17
C CYS A 35 -20.16 3.33 2.91
N LEU A 36 -20.67 2.70 3.96
CA LEU A 36 -21.59 1.59 3.86
C LEU A 36 -22.91 2.12 3.30
N PHE A 37 -23.11 2.01 1.99
CA PHE A 37 -24.47 2.03 1.48
C PHE A 37 -25.12 0.71 1.88
N ARG A 38 -25.98 0.72 2.91
CA ARG A 38 -26.99 -0.33 3.07
C ARG A 38 -28.14 0.04 2.14
N PRO A 39 -28.41 -0.70 1.05
CA PRO A 39 -29.69 -0.55 0.36
C PRO A 39 -30.75 -0.96 1.37
N THR A 40 -31.51 0.00 1.90
CA THR A 40 -32.69 -0.32 2.70
C THR A 40 -33.66 -1.07 1.79
N LYS A 41 -33.79 -2.38 2.00
CA LYS A 41 -34.81 -3.16 1.30
C LYS A 41 -36.20 -2.60 1.66
N ARG A 42 -36.94 -2.26 0.60
CA ARG A 42 -38.40 -2.09 0.44
C ARG A 42 -38.99 -0.70 0.75
N PRO A 43 -39.75 -0.11 -0.18
CA PRO A 43 -40.85 0.76 0.19
C PRO A 43 -42.12 -0.09 0.34
N LYS A 44 -42.66 -0.19 1.57
CA LYS A 44 -44.11 -0.34 1.78
C LYS A 44 -44.64 0.98 2.34
N LYS A 45 -45.49 1.60 1.52
CA LYS A 45 -46.45 2.70 1.77
C LYS A 45 -45.93 4.00 2.39
N ARG A 46 -46.15 5.07 1.61
CA ARG A 46 -46.05 6.50 1.92
C ARG A 46 -46.48 6.85 3.35
N ARG A 47 -45.55 7.40 4.13
CA ARG A 47 -45.81 8.45 5.14
C ARG A 47 -44.65 9.45 5.07
N HIS A 48 -44.98 10.74 5.04
CA HIS A 48 -44.01 11.82 5.15
C HIS A 48 -43.18 11.63 6.41
N ARG A 49 -41.90 11.29 6.24
CA ARG A 49 -40.91 11.29 7.31
C ARG A 49 -39.68 11.99 6.74
N THR A 50 -39.26 13.05 7.41
CA THR A 50 -38.03 13.79 7.11
C THR A 50 -36.87 12.81 6.95
N ASP A 51 -36.22 12.83 5.79
CA ASP A 51 -35.01 12.05 5.48
C ASP A 51 -33.86 12.53 6.37
N GLN A 52 -33.80 12.05 7.61
CA GLN A 52 -32.57 12.06 8.38
C GLN A 52 -31.63 11.05 7.71
N LYS A 53 -30.75 11.53 6.82
CA LYS A 53 -29.58 10.76 6.36
C LYS A 53 -28.79 10.33 7.59
N GLN A 54 -28.99 9.08 8.01
CA GLN A 54 -28.27 8.49 9.13
C GLN A 54 -26.80 8.32 8.69
N TYR A 55 -25.96 9.29 9.04
CA TYR A 55 -24.53 9.27 8.73
C TYR A 55 -23.90 8.13 9.54
N GLN A 56 -23.54 7.03 8.88
CA GLN A 56 -22.74 5.98 9.52
C GLN A 56 -21.30 6.48 9.68
N PRO A 57 -20.60 6.11 10.77
CA PRO A 57 -19.20 6.48 10.94
C PRO A 57 -18.41 5.99 9.74
N SER A 58 -17.77 6.93 9.03
CA SER A 58 -16.87 6.60 7.93
C SER A 58 -15.67 5.85 8.51
N LEU A 59 -15.37 4.68 7.95
CA LEU A 59 -14.13 3.99 8.30
C LEU A 59 -12.96 4.90 7.90
N THR A 60 -12.05 5.13 8.84
CA THR A 60 -10.74 5.72 8.59
C THR A 60 -9.69 4.70 8.99
N ALA A 61 -8.93 4.19 8.04
CA ALA A 61 -7.69 3.46 8.32
C ALA A 61 -6.49 4.26 7.83
N LYS A 62 -5.38 4.24 8.57
CA LYS A 62 -4.15 4.95 8.22
C LYS A 62 -3.11 3.95 7.74
N LEU A 63 -2.62 4.16 6.54
CA LEU A 63 -1.49 3.40 5.99
C LEU A 63 -0.28 4.32 5.90
N CYS A 64 0.89 3.79 6.26
CA CYS A 64 2.17 4.43 6.04
C CYS A 64 3.06 3.54 5.18
N LEU A 65 3.70 4.09 4.16
CA LEU A 65 4.76 3.42 3.40
C LEU A 65 6.10 3.95 3.89
N LEU A 66 7.05 3.05 4.17
CA LEU A 66 8.41 3.39 4.57
C LEU A 66 9.42 2.57 3.76
N ASN A 67 10.29 3.24 3.01
CA ASN A 67 11.53 2.60 2.54
C ASN A 67 12.53 2.65 3.70
N ALA A 68 12.72 1.51 4.38
CA ALA A 68 13.49 1.45 5.63
C ALA A 68 15.00 1.49 5.40
N ARG A 69 15.50 0.88 4.31
CA ARG A 69 16.92 0.60 4.08
C ARG A 69 17.59 -0.03 5.30
N SER A 70 17.08 -1.18 5.73
CA SER A 70 17.35 -1.88 7.00
C SER A 70 16.42 -1.49 8.14
N ILE A 71 15.43 -2.34 8.41
CA ILE A 71 14.44 -2.13 9.47
C ILE A 71 15.02 -2.29 10.88
N VAL A 72 15.99 -3.19 11.07
CA VAL A 72 16.61 -3.46 12.38
C VAL A 72 17.31 -2.23 12.97
N ASN A 73 17.81 -1.33 12.13
CA ASN A 73 18.45 -0.08 12.55
C ASN A 73 17.45 1.06 12.77
N LYS A 74 16.14 0.79 12.65
CA LYS A 74 15.07 1.79 12.64
C LYS A 74 13.99 1.52 13.68
N ILE A 75 14.26 0.69 14.68
CA ILE A 75 13.28 0.34 15.73
C ILE A 75 12.79 1.60 16.47
N GLU A 76 13.69 2.48 16.90
CA GLU A 76 13.33 3.73 17.59
C GLU A 76 12.47 4.63 16.69
N ALA A 77 12.89 4.84 15.44
CA ALA A 77 12.15 5.62 14.45
C ALA A 77 10.78 5.00 14.13
N LEU A 78 10.68 3.67 14.11
CA LEU A 78 9.42 2.95 13.90
C LEU A 78 8.47 3.16 15.08
N ASN A 79 8.97 3.11 16.32
CA ASN A 79 8.18 3.37 17.52
C ASN A 79 7.71 4.83 17.58
N GLU A 80 8.58 5.79 17.24
CA GLU A 80 8.21 7.20 17.11
C GLU A 80 7.13 7.40 16.05
N LEU A 81 7.28 6.78 14.87
CA LEU A 81 6.28 6.80 13.82
C LEU A 81 4.94 6.24 14.32
N VAL A 82 4.95 5.11 15.04
CA VAL A 82 3.72 4.53 15.59
C VAL A 82 3.07 5.47 16.61
N SER A 83 3.86 6.15 17.43
CA SER A 83 3.38 7.11 18.43
C SER A 83 2.75 8.36 17.78
N ASP A 84 3.45 8.97 16.81
CA ASP A 84 3.03 10.21 16.15
C ASP A 84 1.93 9.96 15.09
N ALA A 85 2.21 9.11 14.11
CA ALA A 85 1.33 8.88 12.98
C ALA A 85 0.11 8.04 13.36
N ARG A 86 0.28 7.14 14.33
CA ARG A 86 -0.69 6.13 14.77
C ARG A 86 -1.24 5.34 13.58
N PRO A 87 -0.38 4.73 12.76
CA PRO A 87 -0.81 3.97 11.61
C PRO A 87 -1.60 2.74 12.05
N ASP A 88 -2.52 2.30 11.21
CA ASP A 88 -3.16 0.99 11.33
C ASP A 88 -2.36 -0.06 10.55
N ILE A 89 -1.73 0.37 9.45
CA ILE A 89 -0.93 -0.46 8.53
C ILE A 89 0.36 0.28 8.19
N LEU A 90 1.45 -0.45 8.13
CA LEU A 90 2.78 -0.02 7.75
C LEU A 90 3.28 -0.95 6.63
N ALA A 91 3.33 -0.43 5.41
CA ALA A 91 4.01 -1.08 4.28
C ALA A 91 5.48 -0.71 4.33
N ILE A 92 6.37 -1.70 4.31
CA ILE A 92 7.81 -1.49 4.40
C ILE A 92 8.47 -2.07 3.15
N THR A 93 9.30 -1.26 2.49
CA THR A 93 10.23 -1.71 1.45
C THR A 93 11.66 -1.64 1.97
N GLU A 94 12.57 -2.39 1.36
CA GLU A 94 13.97 -2.47 1.78
C GLU A 94 14.16 -2.84 3.26
N THR A 95 13.47 -3.89 3.71
CA THR A 95 13.62 -4.43 5.08
C THR A 95 15.07 -4.85 5.39
N TRP A 96 15.78 -5.35 4.37
CA TRP A 96 17.13 -5.94 4.40
C TRP A 96 17.29 -7.15 5.33
N LEU A 97 16.17 -7.75 5.70
CA LEU A 97 16.07 -8.98 6.48
C LEU A 97 16.33 -10.20 5.59
N THR A 98 16.84 -11.29 6.18
CA THR A 98 17.22 -12.49 5.43
C THR A 98 16.15 -13.58 5.49
N PRO A 99 16.17 -14.57 4.58
CA PRO A 99 15.28 -15.73 4.66
C PRO A 99 15.48 -16.59 5.92
N THR A 100 16.67 -16.57 6.53
CA THR A 100 17.02 -17.47 7.63
C THR A 100 16.51 -16.98 8.97
N ASN A 101 16.62 -15.67 9.24
CA ASN A 101 16.30 -15.08 10.54
C ASN A 101 15.36 -13.86 10.45
N GLY A 102 14.92 -13.49 9.24
CA GLY A 102 14.17 -12.26 9.00
C GLY A 102 12.86 -12.19 9.76
N ASP A 103 12.09 -13.28 9.83
CA ASP A 103 10.82 -13.29 10.57
C ASP A 103 11.03 -13.05 12.07
N HIS A 104 12.09 -13.63 12.66
CA HIS A 104 12.44 -13.43 14.06
C HIS A 104 12.89 -11.97 14.32
N GLU A 105 13.77 -11.44 13.47
CA GLU A 105 14.20 -10.04 13.57
C GLU A 105 13.03 -9.06 13.39
N LEU A 106 12.11 -9.34 12.44
CA LEU A 106 10.92 -8.52 12.22
C LEU A 106 9.99 -8.56 13.43
N ALA A 107 9.76 -9.74 14.01
CA ALA A 107 8.95 -9.89 15.21
C ALA A 107 9.54 -9.11 16.40
N ALA A 108 10.87 -9.13 16.57
CA ALA A 108 11.57 -8.36 17.60
C ALA A 108 11.48 -6.83 17.37
N CYS A 109 11.43 -6.39 16.12
CA CYS A 109 11.23 -4.98 15.75
C CYS A 109 9.76 -4.54 15.79
N CYS A 110 8.82 -5.47 15.88
CA CYS A 110 7.40 -5.20 15.73
C CYS A 110 6.86 -4.44 16.96
N PRO A 111 6.25 -3.26 16.78
CA PRO A 111 5.67 -2.50 17.89
C PRO A 111 4.57 -3.28 18.63
N SER A 112 4.42 -3.04 19.93
CA SER A 112 3.37 -3.69 20.73
C SER A 112 1.97 -3.42 20.16
N GLY A 113 1.15 -4.48 20.10
CA GLY A 113 -0.19 -4.44 19.50
C GLY A 113 -0.21 -4.53 17.97
N PHE A 114 0.94 -4.80 17.35
CA PHE A 114 1.06 -5.07 15.92
C PHE A 114 1.52 -6.51 15.65
N SER A 115 1.18 -6.98 14.47
CA SER A 115 1.64 -8.22 13.86
C SER A 115 2.29 -7.90 12.52
N ALA A 116 3.09 -8.82 11.99
CA ALA A 116 3.82 -8.56 10.76
C ALA A 116 3.83 -9.79 9.83
N VAL A 117 3.90 -9.52 8.53
CA VAL A 117 4.20 -10.51 7.49
C VAL A 117 5.38 -10.02 6.65
N HIS A 118 6.23 -10.95 6.24
CA HIS A 118 7.48 -10.65 5.55
C HIS A 118 7.62 -11.43 4.25
N GLN A 119 8.31 -10.84 3.28
CA GLN A 119 8.87 -11.51 2.12
C GLN A 119 10.33 -11.07 1.97
N PRO A 120 11.30 -11.89 2.42
CA PRO A 120 12.72 -11.59 2.24
C PRO A 120 13.13 -11.74 0.77
N ARG A 121 14.21 -11.05 0.40
CA ARG A 121 14.95 -11.36 -0.83
C ARG A 121 15.77 -12.63 -0.60
N ALA A 122 15.61 -13.62 -1.50
CA ALA A 122 16.29 -14.91 -1.36
C ALA A 122 17.80 -14.87 -1.67
N SER A 123 18.22 -14.06 -2.63
CA SER A 123 19.54 -14.19 -3.26
C SER A 123 20.69 -13.44 -2.59
N ARG A 124 20.42 -12.29 -1.96
CA ARG A 124 21.45 -11.43 -1.36
C ARG A 124 20.86 -10.46 -0.34
N ARG A 125 21.75 -9.86 0.46
CA ARG A 125 21.39 -8.75 1.36
C ARG A 125 20.89 -7.53 0.56
N GLY A 126 19.96 -6.79 1.15
CA GLY A 126 19.27 -5.66 0.53
C GLY A 126 17.96 -6.09 -0.13
N GLY A 127 16.95 -5.21 -0.14
CA GLY A 127 15.58 -5.55 -0.54
C GLY A 127 14.75 -6.13 0.61
N GLY A 128 13.78 -6.97 0.26
CA GLY A 128 12.73 -7.51 1.11
C GLY A 128 11.60 -6.50 1.37
N VAL A 129 10.37 -6.99 1.40
CA VAL A 129 9.16 -6.22 1.74
C VAL A 129 8.47 -6.79 2.98
N ALA A 130 7.83 -5.94 3.76
CA ALA A 130 7.02 -6.35 4.91
C ALA A 130 5.72 -5.54 5.02
N VAL A 131 4.74 -6.12 5.69
CA VAL A 131 3.54 -5.40 6.15
C VAL A 131 3.44 -5.59 7.66
N ILE A 132 3.51 -4.50 8.41
CA ILE A 132 3.24 -4.45 9.85
C ILE A 132 1.84 -3.85 10.02
N PHE A 133 0.99 -4.46 10.84
CA PHE A 133 -0.42 -4.08 10.96
C PHE A 133 -0.93 -4.30 12.38
N LYS A 134 -1.89 -3.50 12.84
CA LYS A 134 -2.50 -3.70 14.16
C LYS A 134 -3.06 -5.11 14.26
N SER A 135 -2.82 -5.80 15.37
CA SER A 135 -3.27 -7.19 15.58
C SER A 135 -4.79 -7.37 15.56
N THR A 136 -5.55 -6.28 15.61
CA THR A 136 -7.01 -6.27 15.42
C THR A 136 -7.45 -6.42 13.95
N ILE A 137 -6.52 -6.29 13.00
CA ILE A 137 -6.76 -6.44 11.56
C ILE A 137 -6.51 -7.89 11.17
N SER A 138 -7.52 -8.54 10.61
CA SER A 138 -7.35 -9.86 10.01
C SER A 138 -6.68 -9.73 8.65
N VAL A 139 -5.61 -10.51 8.44
CA VAL A 139 -4.81 -10.49 7.21
C VAL A 139 -4.79 -11.89 6.60
N ARG A 140 -5.08 -11.98 5.30
CA ARG A 140 -4.94 -13.20 4.50
C ARG A 140 -3.94 -12.96 3.38
N ARG A 141 -2.82 -13.69 3.36
CA ARG A 141 -1.85 -13.63 2.27
C ARG A 141 -2.36 -14.41 1.05
N HIS A 142 -2.00 -13.92 -0.14
CA HIS A 142 -2.13 -14.63 -1.39
C HIS A 142 -0.73 -15.04 -1.85
N SER A 143 -0.62 -16.27 -2.36
CA SER A 143 0.65 -16.81 -2.86
C SER A 143 0.75 -16.58 -4.36
N HIS A 144 1.96 -16.26 -4.80
CA HIS A 144 2.30 -16.07 -6.20
C HIS A 144 3.58 -16.83 -6.53
N PRO A 145 3.82 -17.17 -7.81
CA PRO A 145 5.15 -17.51 -8.27
C PRO A 145 6.16 -16.42 -7.91
N THR A 146 7.45 -16.77 -7.85
CA THR A 146 8.49 -15.76 -7.65
C THR A 146 8.63 -14.92 -8.92
N PHE A 147 8.62 -13.60 -8.75
CA PHE A 147 8.88 -12.64 -9.82
C PHE A 147 10.39 -12.35 -9.89
N ASN A 148 10.91 -12.15 -11.10
CA ASN A 148 12.33 -11.89 -11.31
C ASN A 148 12.67 -10.41 -11.17
N SER A 149 11.69 -9.55 -11.46
CA SER A 149 11.91 -8.11 -11.58
C SER A 149 11.47 -7.31 -10.35
N PHE A 150 10.64 -7.87 -9.46
CA PHE A 150 10.18 -7.20 -8.24
C PHE A 150 9.91 -8.18 -7.11
N GLU A 151 9.78 -7.63 -5.91
CA GLU A 151 9.41 -8.33 -4.69
C GLU A 151 7.99 -7.91 -4.28
N LEU A 152 7.21 -8.86 -3.75
CA LEU A 152 5.77 -8.69 -3.52
C LEU A 152 5.33 -9.27 -2.18
N ILE A 153 4.50 -8.50 -1.46
CA ILE A 153 3.47 -9.06 -0.57
C ILE A 153 2.11 -8.71 -1.15
N ASP A 154 1.28 -9.73 -1.32
CA ASP A 154 -0.14 -9.60 -1.66
C ASP A 154 -0.98 -10.13 -0.49
N CYS A 155 -1.84 -9.29 0.07
CA CYS A 155 -2.72 -9.69 1.16
C CYS A 155 -4.05 -8.96 1.18
N SER A 156 -5.13 -9.65 1.58
CA SER A 156 -6.41 -9.03 1.89
C SER A 156 -6.46 -8.64 3.37
N LEU A 157 -6.73 -7.36 3.64
CA LEU A 157 -6.86 -6.74 4.96
C LEU A 157 -8.34 -6.53 5.30
N SER A 158 -8.80 -7.09 6.42
CA SER A 158 -10.17 -6.90 6.91
C SER A 158 -10.24 -5.71 7.86
N LEU A 159 -10.57 -4.54 7.33
CA LEU A 159 -10.67 -3.28 8.06
C LEU A 159 -12.10 -2.97 8.52
N ARG A 160 -12.93 -4.00 8.79
CA ARG A 160 -14.37 -3.95 9.15
C ARG A 160 -15.02 -2.55 9.15
N PRO A 161 -15.94 -2.27 8.22
CA PRO A 161 -16.79 -3.24 7.53
C PRO A 161 -16.30 -3.61 6.12
N ILE A 162 -15.12 -3.13 5.73
CA ILE A 162 -14.57 -3.31 4.38
C ILE A 162 -13.36 -4.22 4.40
N ALA A 163 -13.08 -4.83 3.24
CA ALA A 163 -11.82 -5.47 2.94
C ALA A 163 -11.13 -4.71 1.81
N ILE A 164 -9.80 -4.63 1.89
CA ILE A 164 -8.93 -4.10 0.84
C ILE A 164 -7.85 -5.14 0.57
N ARG A 165 -7.56 -5.39 -0.70
CA ARG A 165 -6.36 -6.11 -1.12
C ARG A 165 -5.21 -5.13 -1.24
N LEU A 166 -4.15 -5.35 -0.47
CA LEU A 166 -2.94 -4.57 -0.45
C LEU A 166 -1.82 -5.32 -1.16
N LEU A 167 -1.26 -4.70 -2.19
CA LEU A 167 0.02 -5.09 -2.77
C LEU A 167 1.11 -4.15 -2.26
N VAL A 168 2.15 -4.72 -1.64
CA VAL A 168 3.39 -4.00 -1.34
C VAL A 168 4.46 -4.47 -2.31
N VAL A 169 4.90 -3.56 -3.18
CA VAL A 169 5.80 -3.85 -4.29
C VAL A 169 7.15 -3.18 -4.05
N TYR A 170 8.24 -3.90 -4.27
CA TYR A 170 9.56 -3.30 -4.37
C TYR A 170 10.24 -3.77 -5.66
N ARG A 171 10.48 -2.84 -6.59
CA ARG A 171 11.28 -3.12 -7.78
C ARG A 171 12.73 -2.67 -7.50
N PRO A 172 13.70 -3.58 -7.51
CA PRO A 172 15.12 -3.21 -7.45
C PRO A 172 15.49 -2.32 -8.65
N PRO A 173 16.33 -1.28 -8.46
CA PRO A 173 16.67 -0.35 -9.54
C PRO A 173 17.38 -1.01 -10.73
N ALA A 174 18.08 -2.12 -10.48
CA ALA A 174 18.79 -2.89 -11.51
C ALA A 174 17.90 -3.83 -12.33
N SER A 175 16.61 -3.98 -11.98
CA SER A 175 15.69 -4.86 -12.71
C SER A 175 15.36 -4.30 -14.10
N SER A 176 15.17 -5.15 -15.11
CA SER A 176 14.72 -4.68 -16.43
C SER A 176 13.33 -4.05 -16.37
N HIS A 177 13.15 -2.89 -17.02
CA HIS A 177 11.85 -2.22 -17.11
C HIS A 177 10.81 -3.04 -17.89
N SER A 178 11.21 -3.69 -19.00
CA SER A 178 10.30 -4.48 -19.82
C SER A 178 9.80 -5.72 -19.08
N VAL A 179 10.72 -6.47 -18.46
CA VAL A 179 10.39 -7.65 -17.66
C VAL A 179 9.48 -7.28 -16.50
N PHE A 180 9.77 -6.15 -15.83
CA PHE A 180 8.90 -5.64 -14.78
C PHE A 180 7.48 -5.35 -15.27
N ARG A 181 7.35 -4.59 -16.35
CA ARG A 181 6.03 -4.28 -16.92
C ARG A 181 5.26 -5.55 -17.26
N ASP A 182 5.89 -6.51 -17.93
CA ASP A 182 5.22 -7.72 -18.39
C ASP A 182 4.78 -8.59 -17.20
N GLU A 183 5.68 -8.84 -16.22
CA GLU A 183 5.35 -9.58 -14.99
C GLU A 183 4.26 -8.87 -14.16
N PHE A 184 4.33 -7.54 -14.05
CA PHE A 184 3.38 -6.74 -13.27
C PHE A 184 2.00 -6.66 -13.94
N SER A 185 1.94 -6.53 -15.26
CA SER A 185 0.67 -6.59 -16.01
C SER A 185 -0.03 -7.94 -15.84
N SER A 186 0.72 -9.05 -15.94
CA SER A 186 0.15 -10.38 -15.67
C SER A 186 -0.39 -10.52 -14.24
N LEU A 187 0.28 -9.93 -13.24
CA LEU A 187 -0.24 -9.87 -11.88
C LEU A 187 -1.55 -9.08 -11.81
N LEU A 188 -1.64 -7.92 -12.46
CA LEU A 188 -2.86 -7.10 -12.46
C LEU A 188 -4.03 -7.80 -13.16
N GLU A 189 -3.79 -8.51 -14.26
CA GLU A 189 -4.80 -9.31 -14.95
C GLU A 189 -5.39 -10.38 -14.03
N GLN A 190 -4.56 -11.10 -13.27
CA GLN A 190 -5.01 -12.09 -12.31
C GLN A 190 -5.84 -11.46 -11.18
N ILE A 191 -5.44 -10.29 -10.69
CA ILE A 191 -6.15 -9.59 -9.62
C ILE A 191 -7.47 -9.03 -10.10
N ALA A 192 -7.55 -8.52 -11.34
CA ALA A 192 -8.76 -7.96 -11.92
C ALA A 192 -9.95 -8.95 -11.89
N LEU A 193 -9.67 -10.26 -11.90
CA LEU A 193 -10.69 -11.32 -11.79
C LEU A 193 -11.35 -11.42 -10.41
N THR A 194 -10.76 -10.82 -9.37
CA THR A 194 -11.22 -10.97 -7.97
C THR A 194 -12.24 -9.92 -7.53
N ASN A 195 -12.43 -8.85 -8.30
CA ASN A 195 -13.34 -7.72 -7.99
C ASN A 195 -13.17 -7.17 -6.56
N GLU A 196 -11.94 -7.25 -6.02
CA GLU A 196 -11.56 -6.69 -4.73
C GLU A 196 -11.17 -5.21 -4.88
N LYS A 197 -11.29 -4.44 -3.78
CA LYS A 197 -10.75 -3.08 -3.73
C LYS A 197 -9.24 -3.17 -3.61
N LEU A 198 -8.50 -2.54 -4.52
CA LEU A 198 -7.06 -2.78 -4.66
C LEU A 198 -6.29 -1.52 -4.28
N LEU A 199 -5.30 -1.70 -3.41
CA LEU A 199 -4.32 -0.67 -3.08
C LEU A 199 -2.93 -1.22 -3.38
N ILE A 200 -2.18 -0.53 -4.22
CA ILE A 200 -0.79 -0.86 -4.54
C ILE A 200 0.09 0.26 -4.01
N VAL A 201 1.00 -0.08 -3.12
CA VAL A 201 1.99 0.84 -2.57
C VAL A 201 3.36 0.23 -2.73
N GLY A 202 4.38 1.06 -2.85
CA GLY A 202 5.70 0.49 -3.00
C GLY A 202 6.75 1.47 -3.44
N ASP A 203 7.92 0.91 -3.71
CA ASP A 203 9.00 1.64 -4.34
C ASP A 203 9.37 0.94 -5.64
N PHE A 204 9.00 1.59 -6.73
CA PHE A 204 9.16 1.09 -8.09
C PHE A 204 10.54 1.43 -8.68
N ASN A 205 11.31 2.33 -8.05
CA ASN A 205 12.58 2.84 -8.59
C ASN A 205 12.51 3.23 -10.08
N LEU A 206 11.40 3.86 -10.50
CA LEU A 206 11.19 4.37 -11.86
C LEU A 206 11.31 5.89 -11.84
N SER A 207 12.15 6.46 -12.71
CA SER A 207 12.36 7.91 -12.83
C SER A 207 11.54 8.45 -14.00
N ILE A 208 10.61 9.36 -13.71
CA ILE A 208 9.89 10.15 -14.73
C ILE A 208 10.82 11.31 -15.10
N ARG A 209 11.76 11.10 -16.01
CA ARG A 209 12.56 12.21 -16.57
C ARG A 209 12.28 12.30 -18.04
N ASP A 210 11.49 13.31 -18.43
CA ASP A 210 11.32 13.97 -19.75
C ASP A 210 11.96 13.28 -20.97
N GLN A 211 11.69 11.99 -21.16
CA GLN A 211 12.19 11.19 -22.27
C GLN A 211 10.99 10.46 -22.87
N PRO A 212 10.82 10.47 -24.20
CA PRO A 212 9.66 9.89 -24.89
C PRO A 212 9.56 8.35 -24.76
N ASP A 213 10.50 7.70 -24.07
CA ASP A 213 10.56 6.26 -23.81
C ASP A 213 10.34 5.94 -22.31
N ASP A 214 9.59 6.77 -21.61
CA ASP A 214 9.44 6.71 -20.16
C ASP A 214 8.74 5.41 -19.70
N ALA A 215 9.52 4.53 -19.07
CA ALA A 215 9.02 3.31 -18.45
C ALA A 215 7.98 3.58 -17.35
N ALA A 216 8.08 4.74 -16.69
CA ALA A 216 7.10 5.16 -15.70
C ALA A 216 5.76 5.53 -16.35
N GLN A 217 5.76 6.30 -17.44
CA GLN A 217 4.54 6.61 -18.19
C GLN A 217 3.86 5.35 -18.73
N ARG A 218 4.62 4.41 -19.29
CA ARG A 218 4.03 3.15 -19.78
C ARG A 218 3.45 2.28 -18.67
N LEU A 219 4.07 2.29 -17.49
CA LEU A 219 3.49 1.64 -16.32
C LEU A 219 2.18 2.33 -15.93
N LEU A 220 2.14 3.67 -15.96
CA LEU A 220 0.94 4.45 -15.68
C LEU A 220 -0.19 4.11 -16.64
N ASP A 221 0.07 4.18 -17.95
CA ASP A 221 -0.91 3.84 -18.97
C ASP A 221 -1.44 2.41 -18.79
N SER A 222 -0.54 1.46 -18.49
CA SER A 222 -0.93 0.06 -18.22
C SER A 222 -1.85 -0.02 -17.01
N THR A 223 -1.56 0.74 -15.95
CA THR A 223 -2.34 0.70 -14.72
C THR A 223 -3.67 1.40 -14.85
N GLU A 224 -3.74 2.50 -15.60
CA GLU A 224 -4.98 3.18 -15.97
C GLU A 224 -5.90 2.28 -16.79
N ALA A 225 -5.33 1.43 -17.67
CA ALA A 225 -6.11 0.43 -18.41
C ALA A 225 -6.81 -0.59 -17.48
N PHE A 226 -6.26 -0.84 -16.29
CA PHE A 226 -6.91 -1.65 -15.24
C PHE A 226 -7.83 -0.82 -14.33
N GLY A 227 -8.09 0.44 -14.65
CA GLY A 227 -8.88 1.36 -13.84
C GLY A 227 -8.14 1.91 -12.62
N LEU A 228 -6.81 1.74 -12.56
CA LEU A 228 -6.00 2.24 -11.45
C LEU A 228 -5.73 3.73 -11.61
N SER A 229 -5.78 4.46 -10.50
CA SER A 229 -5.41 5.89 -10.45
C SER A 229 -4.16 6.08 -9.60
N GLN A 230 -3.21 6.83 -10.13
CA GLN A 230 -2.03 7.24 -9.37
C GLN A 230 -2.38 8.32 -8.36
N LEU A 231 -1.89 8.18 -7.12
CA LEU A 231 -2.22 9.11 -6.02
C LEU A 231 -1.10 10.06 -5.62
N VAL A 232 0.13 9.58 -5.67
CA VAL A 232 1.30 10.37 -5.33
C VAL A 232 1.73 11.04 -6.61
N THR A 233 1.79 12.37 -6.62
CA THR A 233 2.19 13.18 -7.79
C THR A 233 3.42 14.05 -7.50
N SER A 234 4.10 13.79 -6.39
CA SER A 234 5.30 14.51 -5.94
C SER A 234 6.44 13.54 -5.75
N ALA A 235 7.66 13.94 -6.16
CA ALA A 235 8.88 13.15 -6.02
C ALA A 235 9.01 12.56 -4.60
N THR A 236 9.04 11.24 -4.49
CA THR A 236 9.23 10.55 -3.21
C THR A 236 10.71 10.33 -2.89
N HIS A 237 11.64 10.69 -3.79
CA HIS A 237 13.08 10.61 -3.60
C HIS A 237 13.78 11.86 -4.15
N GLU A 238 15.00 12.17 -3.68
CA GLU A 238 15.87 13.25 -4.22
C GLU A 238 16.13 13.13 -5.75
N GLY A 239 15.74 12.02 -6.38
CA GLY A 239 15.84 11.74 -7.82
C GLY A 239 14.53 11.72 -8.63
N GLY A 240 13.35 11.91 -8.02
CA GLY A 240 12.09 12.07 -8.78
C GLY A 240 11.30 10.81 -9.15
N SER A 241 11.27 9.76 -8.32
CA SER A 241 10.33 8.65 -8.53
C SER A 241 8.94 9.00 -7.98
N ILE A 242 7.90 8.75 -8.76
CA ILE A 242 6.52 9.06 -8.42
C ILE A 242 5.66 7.89 -8.90
N LEU A 243 5.47 6.81 -8.15
CA LEU A 243 4.55 5.75 -8.57
C LEU A 243 3.97 5.02 -7.36
N ASP A 244 2.69 5.27 -7.07
CA ASP A 244 1.82 4.52 -6.14
C ASP A 244 0.42 4.46 -6.77
N LEU A 245 -0.14 3.26 -6.95
CA LEU A 245 -1.27 2.97 -7.86
C LEU A 245 -2.46 2.34 -7.10
N LYS A 246 -3.74 2.62 -7.44
CA LYS A 246 -4.91 2.01 -6.74
C LYS A 246 -6.18 1.85 -7.58
N HIS A 247 -7.02 0.84 -7.26
CA HIS A 247 -8.39 0.64 -7.77
C HIS A 247 -9.45 0.84 -6.67
#